data_AF-A0A6L7CIT1-F1
#
_entry.id   AF-A0A6L7CIT1-F1
#
_cell.length_a   1.000
_cell.length_b   1.000
_cell.length_c   1.000
_cell.angle_alpha   90.00
_cell.angle_beta   90.00
_cell.angle_gamma   90.00
#
_symmetry.space_group_name_H-M   'P 1'
#
loop_
_entity.id
_entity.type
_entity.pdbx_description
1 polymer ?
#
loop_
_entity_poly.entity_id
_entity_poly.type
_entity_poly.pdbx_seq_one_letter_code
_entity_poly.pdbx_strand_id
1 'polypeptide(L)'
;NLLADDSLADRVDEIRERLDEAQEAARFVQQFGNQLAKLEPIVSVLQSDPEQFEQLKEDYAYSQQMQRDARQQAFALTEVVQRRAHFSYSDSAEMLSGNSDLNEKLRERLEQAEAERTRAREALRGHAAQLSQYNQVLASLKSSYDTKKELLNDLQRELQDIGVRADSGAEERARIRRDELHAQLSNNRSRRNQLEKALTFCEAEMDNLTRKLRKLERDYFEMREQVVTAKAGWCAVMRMVKDNGVERRLHRRELAYLSADDLRSMSDKALGALRLAVADNEHLRDVLRMSEDPKRPERKIQFFVAVYQHLRERIRQDIIRTDDPVEAIEQMEIELSRLTEELTSREQKLAISSRSVANIIRKTIQREQNRIRMLNQGLQNVSFGQVNSVRLNVNVRETHAMLLDVLSEQHEQHQDLFNSNRLTFSEALAKLYQRLNPQIDMGQRTPQTIGEELLDYRNYLEMEVEVNRGSDGWLRAESGALSTGEAIGTGMSILVMVVQSWEDESRRLRGKDISPCRLLFLD
;
A
#
# COMPACT_ATOMS: atom_id res chain seq x y z
N ASN A 1 72.19 9.80 34.87
CA ASN A 1 72.52 9.12 36.13
C ASN A 1 72.34 7.61 36.04
N LEU A 2 73.08 6.96 35.13
CA LEU A 2 73.48 5.54 35.21
C LEU A 2 74.94 5.41 35.71
N LEU A 3 75.63 6.54 35.87
CA LEU A 3 76.99 6.70 36.40
C LEU A 3 77.00 7.11 37.89
N ALA A 4 75.85 7.02 38.56
CA ALA A 4 75.67 7.39 39.97
C ALA A 4 74.89 6.31 40.75
N ASP A 5 74.88 5.08 40.24
CA ASP A 5 74.28 3.91 40.87
C ASP A 5 75.40 3.00 41.39
N ASP A 6 75.63 3.03 42.70
CA ASP A 6 76.73 2.31 43.36
C ASP A 6 76.53 0.77 43.31
N SER A 7 75.33 0.28 42.94
CA SER A 7 74.99 -1.16 42.86
C SER A 7 75.25 -1.79 41.48
N LEU A 8 75.72 -0.99 40.51
CA LEU A 8 75.90 -1.43 39.13
C LEU A 8 77.09 -2.38 38.96
N ALA A 9 78.11 -2.26 39.81
CA ALA A 9 79.26 -3.17 39.84
C ALA A 9 78.86 -4.58 40.30
N ASP A 10 78.11 -4.69 41.41
CA ASP A 10 77.68 -5.97 41.98
C ASP A 10 76.79 -6.77 41.00
N ARG A 11 75.88 -6.09 40.28
CA ARG A 11 75.03 -6.74 39.27
C ARG A 11 75.81 -7.21 38.04
N VAL A 12 76.89 -6.51 37.68
CA VAL A 12 77.77 -6.95 36.59
C VAL A 12 78.53 -8.21 37.00
N ASP A 13 78.95 -8.31 38.27
CA ASP A 13 79.65 -9.49 38.76
C ASP A 13 78.70 -10.71 38.90
N GLU A 14 77.47 -10.53 39.37
CA GLU A 14 76.43 -11.60 39.34
C GLU A 14 76.15 -12.10 37.92
N ILE A 15 76.06 -11.18 36.94
CA ILE A 15 75.83 -11.56 35.54
C ILE A 15 77.07 -12.26 34.95
N ARG A 16 78.28 -11.88 35.37
CA ARG A 16 79.52 -12.56 34.95
C ARG A 16 79.60 -13.98 35.49
N GLU A 17 79.25 -14.22 36.75
CA GLU A 17 79.21 -15.59 37.30
C GLU A 17 78.19 -16.45 36.56
N ARG A 18 76.98 -15.94 36.29
CA ARG A 18 75.97 -16.69 35.51
C ARG A 18 76.40 -16.93 34.07
N LEU A 19 77.15 -16.00 33.48
CA LEU A 19 77.71 -16.17 32.14
C LEU A 19 78.79 -17.25 32.13
N ASP A 20 79.63 -17.32 33.17
CA ASP A 20 80.66 -18.36 33.31
C ASP A 20 80.03 -19.74 33.54
N GLU A 21 79.02 -19.84 34.42
CA GLU A 21 78.24 -21.07 34.63
C GLU A 21 77.56 -21.55 33.33
N ALA A 22 76.99 -20.63 32.55
CA ALA A 22 76.41 -20.96 31.26
C ALA A 22 77.46 -21.40 30.21
N GLN A 23 78.66 -20.83 30.25
CA GLN A 23 79.77 -21.23 29.37
C GLN A 23 80.31 -22.62 29.72
N GLU A 24 80.43 -22.95 31.01
CA GLU A 24 80.78 -24.28 31.47
C GLU A 24 79.73 -25.32 31.07
N ALA A 25 78.44 -25.02 31.27
CA ALA A 25 77.35 -25.89 30.85
C ALA A 25 77.34 -26.11 29.32
N ALA A 26 77.59 -25.05 28.53
CA ALA A 26 77.69 -25.17 27.08
C ALA A 26 78.89 -26.04 26.64
N ARG A 27 80.05 -25.93 27.31
CA ARG A 27 81.20 -26.81 27.08
C ARG A 27 80.89 -28.26 27.44
N PHE A 28 80.20 -28.50 28.56
CA PHE A 28 79.80 -29.84 28.98
C PHE A 28 78.88 -30.50 27.95
N VAL A 29 77.88 -29.77 27.45
CA VAL A 29 76.97 -30.27 26.40
C VAL A 29 77.72 -30.51 25.08
N GLN A 30 78.66 -29.64 24.69
CA GLN A 30 79.49 -29.91 23.50
C GLN A 30 80.37 -31.15 23.67
N GLN A 31 80.95 -31.36 24.85
CA GLN A 31 81.90 -32.45 25.09
C GLN A 31 81.21 -33.82 25.21
N PHE A 32 80.03 -33.87 25.85
CA PHE A 32 79.35 -35.12 26.20
C PHE A 32 77.98 -35.32 25.56
N GLY A 33 77.40 -34.29 24.92
CA GLY A 33 76.03 -34.35 24.39
C GLY A 33 75.81 -35.45 23.35
N ASN A 34 76.80 -35.67 22.46
CA ASN A 34 76.72 -36.74 21.46
C ASN A 34 76.74 -38.15 22.09
N GLN A 35 77.47 -38.34 23.19
CA GLN A 35 77.53 -39.60 23.93
C GLN A 35 76.22 -39.84 24.69
N LEU A 36 75.67 -38.80 25.34
CA LEU A 36 74.39 -38.89 26.04
C LEU A 36 73.25 -39.23 25.08
N ALA A 37 73.18 -38.58 23.91
CA ALA A 37 72.15 -38.86 22.90
C ALA A 37 72.21 -40.30 22.36
N LYS A 38 73.40 -40.89 22.24
CA LYS A 38 73.56 -42.30 21.85
C LYS A 38 73.22 -43.27 22.98
N LEU A 39 73.43 -42.87 24.24
CA LEU A 39 73.15 -43.70 25.40
C LEU A 39 71.65 -43.76 25.70
N GLU A 40 70.94 -42.64 25.55
CA GLU A 40 69.50 -42.49 25.86
C GLU A 40 68.59 -43.64 25.39
N PRO A 41 68.64 -44.13 24.13
CA PRO A 41 67.77 -45.23 23.68
C PRO A 41 68.15 -46.60 24.24
N ILE A 42 69.37 -46.79 24.75
CA ILE A 42 69.89 -48.08 25.22
C ILE A 42 70.08 -48.15 26.73
N VAL A 43 69.68 -47.13 27.49
CA VAL A 43 69.82 -47.12 28.96
C VAL A 43 69.11 -48.30 29.61
N SER A 44 67.96 -48.72 29.08
CA SER A 44 67.15 -49.80 29.66
C SER A 44 67.86 -51.16 29.66
N VAL A 45 68.78 -51.41 28.72
CA VAL A 45 69.53 -52.68 28.66
C VAL A 45 70.53 -52.82 29.81
N LEU A 46 70.97 -51.70 30.41
CA LEU A 46 71.86 -51.70 31.57
C LEU A 46 71.17 -52.24 32.84
N GLN A 47 69.84 -52.37 32.84
CA GLN A 47 69.09 -53.01 33.93
C GLN A 47 69.04 -54.54 33.77
N SER A 48 69.41 -55.07 32.61
CA SER A 48 69.41 -56.51 32.34
C SER A 48 70.77 -57.12 32.67
N ASP A 49 70.76 -58.31 33.25
CA ASP A 49 71.98 -59.05 33.57
C ASP A 49 72.53 -59.74 32.30
N PRO A 50 73.71 -59.35 31.79
CA PRO A 50 74.26 -59.92 30.56
C PRO A 50 74.62 -61.41 30.68
N GLU A 51 74.82 -61.94 31.90
CA GLU A 51 75.12 -63.37 32.10
C GLU A 51 73.93 -64.27 31.74
N GLN A 52 72.70 -63.77 31.88
CA GLN A 52 71.48 -64.51 31.51
C GLN A 52 71.40 -64.78 30.00
N PHE A 53 71.99 -63.91 29.17
CA PHE A 53 72.00 -64.09 27.73
C PHE A 53 72.91 -65.26 27.32
N GLU A 54 74.09 -65.41 27.93
CA GLU A 54 74.97 -66.56 27.63
C GLU A 54 74.39 -67.87 28.17
N GLN A 55 73.78 -67.86 29.36
CA GLN A 55 73.07 -69.03 29.88
C GLN A 55 71.98 -69.53 28.89
N LEU A 56 71.19 -68.60 28.35
CA LEU A 56 70.13 -68.94 27.38
C LEU A 56 70.67 -69.55 26.08
N LYS A 57 71.85 -69.09 25.64
CA LYS A 57 72.51 -69.59 24.43
C LYS A 57 73.09 -70.99 24.65
N GLU A 58 73.65 -71.26 25.83
CA GLU A 58 74.13 -72.59 26.21
C GLU A 58 72.98 -73.60 26.30
N ASP A 59 71.86 -73.24 26.95
CA ASP A 59 70.67 -74.09 27.05
C ASP A 59 70.10 -74.44 25.66
N TYR A 60 70.08 -73.46 24.76
CA TYR A 60 69.65 -73.68 23.38
C TYR A 60 70.57 -74.67 22.64
N ALA A 61 71.89 -74.53 22.76
CA ALA A 61 72.84 -75.44 22.13
C ALA A 61 72.74 -76.88 22.69
N TYR A 62 72.59 -77.03 24.00
CA TYR A 62 72.41 -78.33 24.65
C TYR A 62 71.14 -79.04 24.15
N SER A 63 70.02 -78.31 24.05
CA SER A 63 68.76 -78.87 23.56
C SER A 63 68.85 -79.37 22.12
N GLN A 64 69.62 -78.68 21.27
CA GLN A 64 69.79 -79.04 19.87
C GLN A 64 70.64 -80.33 19.71
N GLN A 65 71.64 -80.52 20.57
CA GLN A 65 72.47 -81.72 20.60
C GLN A 65 71.63 -82.95 21.01
N MET A 66 70.85 -82.84 22.09
CA MET A 66 69.97 -83.91 22.56
C MET A 66 68.95 -84.36 21.51
N GLN A 67 68.42 -83.42 20.72
CA GLN A 67 67.49 -83.76 19.64
C GLN A 67 68.15 -84.59 18.53
N ARG A 68 69.42 -84.31 18.19
CA ARG A 68 70.16 -85.08 17.18
C ARG A 68 70.41 -86.52 17.64
N ASP A 69 70.85 -86.70 18.87
CA ASP A 69 71.18 -88.03 19.41
C ASP A 69 69.93 -88.91 19.51
N ALA A 70 68.81 -88.35 19.99
CA ALA A 70 67.54 -89.06 20.09
C ALA A 70 67.04 -89.55 18.72
N ARG A 71 67.21 -88.76 17.65
CA ARG A 71 66.85 -89.17 16.28
C ARG A 71 67.68 -90.38 15.81
N GLN A 72 68.98 -90.38 16.08
CA GLN A 72 69.86 -91.47 15.68
C GLN A 72 69.55 -92.77 16.43
N GLN A 73 69.29 -92.68 17.74
CA GLN A 73 68.91 -93.83 18.56
C GLN A 73 67.60 -94.46 18.10
N ALA A 74 66.58 -93.66 17.78
CA ALA A 74 65.30 -94.14 17.26
C ALA A 74 65.47 -94.87 15.92
N PHE A 75 66.34 -94.38 15.03
CA PHE A 75 66.63 -95.03 13.75
C PHE A 75 67.27 -96.41 13.93
N ALA A 76 68.28 -96.53 14.80
CA ALA A 76 68.98 -97.80 15.05
C ALA A 76 68.05 -98.88 15.63
N LEU A 77 67.18 -98.51 16.58
CA LEU A 77 66.19 -99.44 17.14
C LEU A 77 65.19 -99.93 16.08
N THR A 78 64.83 -99.07 15.13
CA THR A 78 63.91 -99.43 14.05
C THR A 78 64.50 -100.52 13.14
N GLU A 79 65.79 -100.45 12.82
CA GLU A 79 66.46 -101.50 12.02
C GLU A 79 66.46 -102.88 12.69
N VAL A 80 66.68 -102.93 14.01
CA VAL A 80 66.67 -104.20 14.76
C VAL A 80 65.28 -104.83 14.75
N VAL A 81 64.23 -104.02 14.95
CA VAL A 81 62.83 -104.49 14.93
C VAL A 81 62.45 -105.03 13.55
N GLN A 82 62.87 -104.38 12.46
CA GLN A 82 62.59 -104.84 11.10
C GLN A 82 63.23 -106.19 10.77
N ARG A 83 64.41 -106.49 11.33
CA ARG A 83 65.13 -107.75 11.08
C ARG A 83 64.79 -108.87 12.07
N ARG A 84 63.80 -108.67 12.96
CA ARG A 84 63.39 -109.63 14.00
C ARG A 84 63.12 -111.04 13.46
N ALA A 85 62.50 -111.17 12.29
CA ALA A 85 62.15 -112.47 11.71
C ALA A 85 63.38 -113.33 11.35
N HIS A 86 64.49 -112.71 10.95
CA HIS A 86 65.68 -113.43 10.51
C HIS A 86 66.46 -114.08 11.67
N PHE A 87 66.19 -113.67 12.91
CA PHE A 87 66.74 -114.32 14.11
C PHE A 87 66.08 -115.68 14.43
N SER A 88 65.01 -116.08 13.71
CA SER A 88 64.27 -117.33 13.95
C SER A 88 64.66 -118.52 13.05
N TYR A 89 65.67 -118.35 12.18
CA TYR A 89 66.12 -119.40 11.25
C TYR A 89 67.16 -120.37 11.82
N SER A 90 67.34 -120.43 13.15
CA SER A 90 68.19 -121.43 13.81
C SER A 90 67.66 -122.86 13.62
N ASP A 91 66.33 -123.01 13.61
CA ASP A 91 65.67 -124.31 13.76
C ASP A 91 65.55 -125.08 12.43
N SER A 92 65.84 -124.42 11.30
CA SER A 92 65.74 -125.00 9.96
C SER A 92 66.95 -125.87 9.58
N ALA A 93 68.02 -125.88 10.38
CA ALA A 93 69.23 -126.65 10.11
C ALA A 93 69.23 -128.06 10.73
N GLU A 94 68.39 -128.34 11.73
CA GLU A 94 68.51 -129.57 12.56
C GLU A 94 67.57 -130.73 12.18
N MET A 95 66.60 -130.54 11.27
CA MET A 95 65.44 -131.45 11.15
C MET A 95 65.36 -132.23 9.82
N LEU A 96 66.35 -133.06 9.47
CA LEU A 96 66.41 -133.82 8.20
C LEU A 96 66.26 -135.38 8.33
N SER A 97 66.04 -136.00 9.49
CA SER A 97 66.32 -137.45 9.64
C SER A 97 65.21 -138.44 10.09
N GLY A 98 63.92 -138.11 10.21
CA GLY A 98 62.93 -139.07 10.77
C GLY A 98 61.48 -138.98 10.26
N ASN A 99 61.24 -139.30 8.98
CA ASN A 99 60.13 -138.73 8.21
C ASN A 99 58.89 -139.62 7.92
N SER A 100 58.40 -140.48 8.83
CA SER A 100 57.10 -141.15 8.55
C SER A 100 56.21 -141.49 9.77
N ASP A 101 56.74 -141.89 10.93
CA ASP A 101 55.89 -142.14 12.13
C ASP A 101 55.46 -140.84 12.86
N LEU A 102 56.20 -139.75 12.65
CA LEU A 102 55.94 -138.46 13.28
C LEU A 102 54.75 -137.71 12.65
N ASN A 103 54.44 -137.98 11.37
CA ASN A 103 53.47 -137.22 10.59
C ASN A 103 52.03 -137.46 11.07
N GLU A 104 51.71 -138.68 11.50
CA GLU A 104 50.39 -139.02 12.00
C GLU A 104 50.13 -138.41 13.40
N LYS A 105 51.14 -138.44 14.29
CA LYS A 105 51.07 -137.81 15.62
C LYS A 105 50.98 -136.28 15.55
N LEU A 106 51.59 -135.67 14.53
CA LEU A 106 51.48 -134.23 14.28
C LEU A 106 50.09 -133.83 13.77
N ARG A 107 49.44 -134.69 12.98
CA ARG A 107 48.08 -134.44 12.48
C ARG A 107 47.05 -134.46 13.61
N GLU A 108 47.16 -135.42 14.53
CA GLU A 108 46.29 -135.50 15.72
C GLU A 108 46.50 -134.28 16.66
N ARG A 109 47.74 -133.86 16.86
CA ARG A 109 48.07 -132.69 17.68
C ARG A 109 47.58 -131.38 17.05
N LEU A 110 47.62 -131.28 15.71
CA LEU A 110 47.10 -130.14 14.98
C LEU A 110 45.57 -130.05 15.11
N GLU A 111 44.85 -131.17 14.97
CA GLU A 111 43.39 -131.21 15.10
C GLU A 111 42.93 -130.80 16.51
N GLN A 112 43.64 -131.24 17.55
CA GLN A 112 43.40 -130.80 18.93
C GLN A 112 43.61 -129.30 19.11
N ALA A 113 44.72 -128.75 18.59
CA ALA A 113 45.01 -127.32 18.67
C ALA A 113 44.00 -126.47 17.88
N GLU A 114 43.51 -126.95 16.73
CA GLU A 114 42.47 -126.28 15.95
C GLU A 114 41.11 -126.31 16.66
N ALA A 115 40.75 -127.42 17.31
CA ALA A 115 39.55 -127.52 18.13
C ALA A 115 39.62 -126.57 19.34
N GLU A 116 40.76 -126.50 20.04
CA GLU A 116 40.99 -125.55 21.14
C GLU A 116 40.93 -124.09 20.67
N ARG A 117 41.56 -123.77 19.53
CA ARG A 117 41.49 -122.42 18.93
C ARG A 117 40.05 -122.02 18.62
N THR A 118 39.25 -122.96 18.12
CA THR A 118 37.86 -122.69 17.75
C THR A 118 37.00 -122.44 18.99
N ARG A 119 37.17 -123.26 20.05
CA ARG A 119 36.52 -123.05 21.36
C ARG A 119 36.92 -121.71 21.98
N ALA A 120 38.20 -121.34 21.95
CA ALA A 120 38.68 -120.06 22.47
C ALA A 120 38.10 -118.87 21.70
N ARG A 121 37.98 -118.98 20.36
CA ARG A 121 37.34 -117.94 19.53
C ARG A 121 35.84 -117.79 19.80
N GLU A 122 35.13 -118.89 20.03
CA GLU A 122 33.72 -118.85 20.41
C GLU A 122 33.53 -118.23 21.80
N ALA A 123 34.35 -118.60 22.77
CA ALA A 123 34.34 -117.97 24.11
C ALA A 123 34.65 -116.47 24.03
N LEU A 124 35.64 -116.06 23.23
CA LEU A 124 35.97 -114.65 23.00
C LEU A 124 34.79 -113.89 22.36
N ARG A 125 34.12 -114.49 21.35
CA ARG A 125 32.92 -113.89 20.74
C ARG A 125 31.78 -113.75 21.75
N GLY A 126 31.57 -114.75 22.61
CA GLY A 126 30.59 -114.69 23.69
C GLY A 126 30.88 -113.54 24.66
N HIS A 127 32.12 -113.42 25.15
CA HIS A 127 32.51 -112.32 26.04
C HIS A 127 32.47 -110.95 25.37
N ALA A 128 32.84 -110.85 24.08
CA ALA A 128 32.76 -109.59 23.33
C ALA A 128 31.30 -109.13 23.15
N ALA A 129 30.37 -110.05 22.89
CA ALA A 129 28.95 -109.75 22.83
C ALA A 129 28.42 -109.28 24.20
N GLN A 130 28.83 -109.93 25.29
CA GLN A 130 28.47 -109.52 26.65
C GLN A 130 29.03 -108.13 27.01
N LEU A 131 30.28 -107.82 26.63
CA LEU A 131 30.87 -106.49 26.79
C LEU A 131 30.10 -105.43 26.00
N SER A 132 29.66 -105.76 24.78
CA SER A 132 28.84 -104.86 23.96
C SER A 132 27.50 -104.54 24.63
N GLN A 133 26.84 -105.53 25.23
CA GLN A 133 25.61 -105.33 26.01
C GLN A 133 25.85 -104.40 27.22
N TYR A 134 26.93 -104.60 27.97
CA TYR A 134 27.27 -103.70 29.09
C TYR A 134 27.59 -102.27 28.62
N ASN A 135 28.28 -102.11 27.49
CA ASN A 135 28.54 -100.79 26.93
C ASN A 135 27.27 -100.08 26.46
N GLN A 136 26.27 -100.81 25.94
CA GLN A 136 24.97 -100.21 25.59
C GLN A 136 24.25 -99.65 26.83
N VAL A 137 24.23 -100.41 27.93
CA VAL A 137 23.64 -99.93 29.20
C VAL A 137 24.38 -98.71 29.74
N LEU A 138 25.72 -98.73 29.70
CA LEU A 138 26.54 -97.59 30.12
C LEU A 138 26.27 -96.34 29.27
N ALA A 139 26.13 -96.48 27.95
CA ALA A 139 25.81 -95.37 27.06
C ALA A 139 24.42 -94.78 27.36
N SER A 140 23.43 -95.64 27.63
CA SER A 140 22.09 -95.20 28.06
C SER A 140 22.13 -94.42 29.38
N LEU A 141 22.92 -94.89 30.36
CA LEU A 141 23.05 -94.19 31.65
C LEU A 141 23.75 -92.84 31.50
N LYS A 142 24.79 -92.75 30.67
CA LYS A 142 25.46 -91.47 30.36
C LYS A 142 24.50 -90.48 29.72
N SER A 143 23.74 -90.90 28.70
CA SER A 143 22.74 -90.05 28.06
C SER A 143 21.67 -89.57 29.04
N SER A 144 21.19 -90.45 29.94
CA SER A 144 20.25 -90.04 30.99
C SER A 144 20.88 -89.05 31.99
N TYR A 145 22.16 -89.19 32.31
CA TYR A 145 22.84 -88.26 33.20
C TYR A 145 22.99 -86.88 32.55
N ASP A 146 23.42 -86.83 31.29
CA ASP A 146 23.64 -85.59 30.54
C ASP A 146 22.33 -84.79 30.42
N THR A 147 21.23 -85.45 30.06
CA THR A 147 19.90 -84.82 29.98
C THR A 147 19.41 -84.31 31.34
N LYS A 148 19.62 -85.05 32.43
CA LYS A 148 19.24 -84.58 33.78
C LYS A 148 20.07 -83.39 34.24
N LYS A 149 21.35 -83.33 33.84
CA LYS A 149 22.24 -82.22 34.16
C LYS A 149 21.84 -80.94 33.41
N GLU A 150 21.49 -81.05 32.14
CA GLU A 150 20.95 -79.93 31.36
C GLU A 150 19.67 -79.38 31.99
N LEU A 151 18.71 -80.26 32.30
CA LEU A 151 17.43 -79.86 32.90
C LEU A 151 17.60 -79.13 34.24
N LEU A 152 18.58 -79.55 35.06
CA LEU A 152 18.89 -78.91 36.33
C LEU A 152 19.45 -77.49 36.13
N ASN A 153 20.33 -77.31 35.14
CA ASN A 153 20.91 -76.01 34.84
C ASN A 153 19.85 -75.02 34.35
N ASP A 154 18.95 -75.47 33.48
CA ASP A 154 17.85 -74.64 32.97
C ASP A 154 16.93 -74.19 34.11
N LEU A 155 16.55 -75.11 35.01
CA LEU A 155 15.70 -74.80 36.14
C LEU A 155 16.36 -73.84 37.14
N GLN A 156 17.68 -73.97 37.37
CA GLN A 156 18.43 -73.02 38.19
C GLN A 156 18.43 -71.61 37.57
N ARG A 157 18.53 -71.52 36.23
CA ARG A 157 18.52 -70.24 35.51
C ARG A 157 17.15 -69.57 35.56
N GLU A 158 16.08 -70.32 35.32
CA GLU A 158 14.71 -69.80 35.40
C GLU A 158 14.37 -69.30 36.81
N LEU A 159 14.76 -70.02 37.86
CA LEU A 159 14.56 -69.58 39.25
C LEU A 159 15.32 -68.29 39.56
N GLN A 160 16.51 -68.10 38.99
CA GLN A 160 17.27 -66.87 39.17
C GLN A 160 16.61 -65.68 38.45
N ASP A 161 16.12 -65.89 37.22
CA ASP A 161 15.55 -64.84 36.37
C ASP A 161 14.18 -64.36 36.86
N ILE A 162 13.39 -65.27 37.44
CA ILE A 162 12.12 -64.94 38.09
C ILE A 162 12.32 -64.01 39.30
N GLY A 163 13.50 -64.03 39.94
CA GLY A 163 13.83 -63.15 41.07
C GLY A 163 13.01 -63.37 42.34
N VAL A 164 12.08 -64.33 42.34
CA VAL A 164 11.25 -64.70 43.50
C VAL A 164 12.04 -65.69 44.37
N ARG A 165 12.57 -65.20 45.48
CA ARG A 165 13.01 -66.06 46.59
C ARG A 165 11.77 -66.49 47.36
N ALA A 166 11.39 -67.76 47.28
CA ALA A 166 10.32 -68.35 48.08
C ALA A 166 10.77 -68.50 49.55
N ASP A 167 10.93 -67.37 50.24
CA ASP A 167 11.15 -67.27 51.68
C ASP A 167 9.88 -66.75 52.38
N SER A 168 9.83 -66.81 53.72
CA SER A 168 8.67 -66.38 54.50
C SER A 168 8.32 -64.89 54.35
N GLY A 169 9.21 -64.07 53.78
CA GLY A 169 9.02 -62.64 53.53
C GLY A 169 8.64 -62.29 52.08
N ALA A 170 8.49 -63.28 51.20
CA ALA A 170 8.21 -63.06 49.78
C ALA A 170 6.86 -62.37 49.54
N GLU A 171 5.83 -62.76 50.30
CA GLU A 171 4.49 -62.18 50.19
C GLU A 171 4.49 -60.70 50.59
N GLU A 172 5.15 -60.36 51.69
CA GLU A 172 5.19 -58.98 52.20
C GLU A 172 5.92 -58.04 51.22
N ARG A 173 7.06 -58.48 50.66
CA ARG A 173 7.78 -57.71 49.64
C ARG A 173 6.94 -57.53 48.36
N ALA A 174 6.18 -58.56 47.96
CA ALA A 174 5.29 -58.46 46.82
C ALA A 174 4.13 -57.49 47.07
N ARG A 175 3.56 -57.47 48.28
CA ARG A 175 2.52 -56.51 48.68
C ARG A 175 3.03 -55.07 48.67
N ILE A 176 4.19 -54.81 49.29
CA ILE A 176 4.82 -53.48 49.29
C ILE A 176 5.07 -53.03 47.84
N ARG A 177 5.65 -53.91 47.01
CA ARG A 177 5.94 -53.56 45.60
C ARG A 177 4.67 -53.28 44.80
N ARG A 178 3.60 -54.05 45.03
CA ARG A 178 2.28 -53.80 44.42
C ARG A 178 1.75 -52.43 44.81
N ASP A 179 1.83 -52.08 46.08
CA ASP A 179 1.29 -50.82 46.60
C ASP A 179 2.11 -49.61 46.11
N GLU A 180 3.43 -49.73 46.03
CA GLU A 180 4.31 -48.76 45.38
C GLU A 180 3.93 -48.54 43.91
N LEU A 181 3.77 -49.61 43.14
CA LEU A 181 3.40 -49.54 41.72
C LEU A 181 1.99 -48.96 41.55
N HIS A 182 1.05 -49.28 42.43
CA HIS A 182 -0.29 -48.67 42.43
C HIS A 182 -0.25 -47.17 42.74
N ALA A 183 0.56 -46.75 43.72
CA ALA A 183 0.73 -45.33 44.04
C ALA A 183 1.36 -44.56 42.88
N GLN A 184 2.40 -45.12 42.24
CA GLN A 184 3.02 -44.55 41.05
C GLN A 184 2.04 -44.47 39.87
N LEU A 185 1.26 -45.52 39.63
CA LEU A 185 0.24 -45.53 38.58
C LEU A 185 -0.85 -44.48 38.85
N SER A 186 -1.30 -44.35 40.10
CA SER A 186 -2.27 -43.33 40.50
C SER A 186 -1.75 -41.91 40.25
N ASN A 187 -0.50 -41.63 40.63
CA ASN A 187 0.15 -40.34 40.40
C ASN A 187 0.34 -40.06 38.89
N ASN A 188 0.75 -41.06 38.12
CA ASN A 188 0.85 -40.92 36.66
C ASN A 188 -0.51 -40.65 36.01
N ARG A 189 -1.58 -41.31 36.47
CA ARG A 189 -2.95 -41.06 35.99
C ARG A 189 -3.41 -39.64 36.34
N SER A 190 -3.16 -39.16 37.55
CA SER A 190 -3.53 -37.80 37.95
C SER A 190 -2.76 -36.75 37.14
N ARG A 191 -1.45 -36.96 36.94
CA ARG A 191 -0.61 -36.08 36.12
C ARG A 191 -1.04 -36.06 34.65
N ARG A 192 -1.35 -37.23 34.07
CA ARG A 192 -1.90 -37.34 32.70
C ARG A 192 -3.18 -36.54 32.56
N ASN A 193 -4.12 -36.71 33.49
CA ASN A 193 -5.40 -35.97 33.47
C ASN A 193 -5.20 -34.45 33.62
N GLN A 194 -4.22 -33.99 34.40
CA GLN A 194 -3.87 -32.57 34.48
C GLN A 194 -3.31 -32.04 33.16
N LEU A 195 -2.39 -32.77 32.53
CA LEU A 195 -1.81 -32.41 31.25
C LEU A 195 -2.87 -32.40 30.13
N GLU A 196 -3.79 -33.35 30.13
CA GLU A 196 -4.92 -33.37 29.19
C GLU A 196 -5.82 -32.13 29.33
N LYS A 197 -6.14 -31.72 30.57
CA LYS A 197 -6.89 -30.48 30.81
C LYS A 197 -6.13 -29.22 30.37
N ALA A 198 -4.82 -29.19 30.59
CA ALA A 198 -3.99 -28.07 30.13
C ALA A 198 -3.93 -28.02 28.60
N LEU A 199 -3.80 -29.17 27.94
CA LEU A 199 -3.78 -29.29 26.49
C LEU A 199 -5.10 -28.76 25.88
N THR A 200 -6.25 -29.21 26.38
CA THR A 200 -7.55 -28.77 25.85
C THR A 200 -7.78 -27.27 26.06
N PHE A 201 -7.30 -26.72 27.17
CA PHE A 201 -7.32 -25.27 27.41
C PHE A 201 -6.44 -24.52 26.41
N CYS A 202 -5.19 -24.96 26.21
CA CYS A 202 -4.28 -24.35 25.23
C CYS A 202 -4.85 -24.41 23.80
N GLU A 203 -5.44 -25.53 23.40
CA GLU A 203 -6.08 -25.69 22.08
C GLU A 203 -7.25 -24.69 21.91
N ALA A 204 -8.11 -24.56 22.93
CA ALA A 204 -9.22 -23.61 22.91
C ALA A 204 -8.74 -22.14 22.86
N GLU A 205 -7.68 -21.80 23.58
CA GLU A 205 -7.06 -20.47 23.51
C GLU A 205 -6.44 -20.20 22.14
N MET A 206 -5.72 -21.16 21.55
CA MET A 206 -5.16 -21.05 20.20
C MET A 206 -6.26 -20.81 19.16
N ASP A 207 -7.37 -21.54 19.24
CA ASP A 207 -8.52 -21.35 18.35
C ASP A 207 -9.13 -19.95 18.50
N ASN A 208 -9.29 -19.48 19.74
CA ASN A 208 -9.81 -18.14 20.01
C ASN A 208 -8.88 -17.04 19.47
N LEU A 209 -7.57 -17.16 19.71
CA LEU A 209 -6.57 -16.24 19.19
C LEU A 209 -6.55 -16.23 17.66
N THR A 210 -6.65 -17.39 17.03
CA THR A 210 -6.72 -17.51 15.56
C THR A 210 -7.96 -16.80 15.00
N ARG A 211 -9.11 -16.94 15.66
CA ARG A 211 -10.34 -16.20 15.26
C ARG A 211 -10.19 -14.69 15.44
N LYS A 212 -9.58 -14.24 16.55
CA LYS A 212 -9.31 -12.82 16.79
C LYS A 212 -8.34 -12.24 15.76
N LEU A 213 -7.29 -12.97 15.42
CA LEU A 213 -6.31 -12.59 14.40
C LEU A 213 -6.97 -12.44 13.04
N ARG A 214 -7.78 -13.42 12.60
CA ARG A 214 -8.54 -13.32 11.33
C ARG A 214 -9.55 -12.17 11.31
N LYS A 215 -10.08 -11.77 12.46
CA LYS A 215 -10.93 -10.57 12.55
C LYS A 215 -10.10 -9.30 12.39
N LEU A 216 -9.01 -9.18 13.14
CA LEU A 216 -8.10 -8.03 13.08
C LEU A 216 -7.49 -7.85 11.68
N GLU A 217 -7.14 -8.94 11.00
CA GLU A 217 -6.65 -8.89 9.61
C GLU A 217 -7.71 -8.31 8.67
N ARG A 218 -8.96 -8.75 8.76
CA ARG A 218 -10.06 -8.21 7.96
C ARG A 218 -10.29 -6.73 8.25
N ASP A 219 -10.40 -6.37 9.52
CA ASP A 219 -10.57 -4.97 9.96
C ASP A 219 -9.39 -4.11 9.47
N TYR A 220 -8.16 -4.63 9.50
CA TYR A 220 -6.98 -3.95 8.96
C TYR A 220 -7.07 -3.73 7.45
N PHE A 221 -7.44 -4.74 6.67
CA PHE A 221 -7.56 -4.60 5.22
C PHE A 221 -8.65 -3.59 4.84
N GLU A 222 -9.81 -3.62 5.52
CA GLU A 222 -10.89 -2.65 5.33
C GLU A 222 -10.43 -1.22 5.65
N MET A 223 -9.79 -1.01 6.81
CA MET A 223 -9.26 0.30 7.20
C MET A 223 -8.16 0.77 6.23
N ARG A 224 -7.30 -0.13 5.78
CA ARG A 224 -6.25 0.17 4.80
C ARG A 224 -6.85 0.61 3.47
N GLU A 225 -7.88 -0.07 2.98
CA GLU A 225 -8.58 0.29 1.75
C GLU A 225 -9.22 1.68 1.86
N GLN A 226 -9.87 1.99 2.98
CA GLN A 226 -10.42 3.32 3.24
C GLN A 226 -9.34 4.40 3.23
N VAL A 227 -8.21 4.16 3.91
CA VAL A 227 -7.08 5.12 3.94
C VAL A 227 -6.45 5.30 2.56
N VAL A 228 -6.27 4.23 1.78
CA VAL A 228 -5.73 4.31 0.42
C VAL A 228 -6.67 5.11 -0.49
N THR A 229 -7.97 4.85 -0.41
CA THR A 229 -9.00 5.58 -1.17
C THR A 229 -9.02 7.06 -0.77
N ALA A 230 -8.99 7.38 0.52
CA ALA A 230 -8.96 8.75 1.02
C ALA A 230 -7.67 9.49 0.59
N LYS A 231 -6.51 8.83 0.61
CA LYS A 231 -5.25 9.40 0.11
C LYS A 231 -5.30 9.67 -1.39
N ALA A 232 -5.83 8.74 -2.17
CA ALA A 232 -6.00 8.93 -3.61
C ALA A 232 -6.95 10.11 -3.91
N GLY A 233 -8.06 10.20 -3.17
CA GLY A 233 -8.99 11.33 -3.23
C GLY A 233 -8.31 12.65 -2.89
N TRP A 234 -7.50 12.71 -1.82
CA TRP A 234 -6.72 13.90 -1.47
C TRP A 234 -5.72 14.31 -2.55
N CYS A 235 -5.01 13.36 -3.15
CA CYS A 235 -4.11 13.66 -4.26
C CYS A 235 -4.85 14.20 -5.50
N ALA A 236 -6.05 13.69 -5.79
CA ALA A 236 -6.90 14.18 -6.87
C ALA A 236 -7.38 15.61 -6.58
N VAL A 237 -7.81 15.87 -5.35
CA VAL A 237 -8.15 17.21 -4.85
C VAL A 237 -6.99 18.17 -5.04
N MET A 238 -5.80 17.83 -4.55
CA MET A 238 -4.63 18.73 -4.63
C MET A 238 -4.22 19.03 -6.07
N ARG A 239 -4.36 18.06 -6.99
CA ARG A 239 -4.15 18.32 -8.43
C ARG A 239 -5.17 19.30 -8.98
N MET A 240 -6.46 19.01 -8.79
CA MET A 240 -7.56 19.87 -9.26
C MET A 240 -7.44 21.31 -8.76
N VAL A 241 -7.02 21.47 -7.51
CA VAL A 241 -6.85 22.76 -6.87
C VAL A 241 -5.69 23.55 -7.46
N LYS A 242 -4.57 22.89 -7.76
CA LYS A 242 -3.41 23.51 -8.40
C LYS A 242 -3.71 23.87 -9.85
N ASP A 243 -4.34 22.96 -10.59
CA ASP A 243 -4.68 23.16 -12.00
C ASP A 243 -5.65 24.34 -12.21
N ASN A 244 -6.51 24.61 -11.21
CA ASN A 244 -7.47 25.71 -11.25
C ASN A 244 -7.05 26.94 -10.41
N GLY A 245 -5.85 26.96 -9.83
CA GLY A 245 -5.31 28.12 -9.11
C GLY A 245 -6.00 28.47 -7.77
N VAL A 246 -6.73 27.54 -7.16
CA VAL A 246 -7.56 27.78 -5.96
C VAL A 246 -6.91 27.37 -4.63
N GLU A 247 -5.61 27.04 -4.64
CA GLU A 247 -4.85 26.48 -3.51
C GLU A 247 -4.86 27.37 -2.25
N ARG A 248 -4.70 28.68 -2.44
CA ARG A 248 -4.67 29.64 -1.32
C ARG A 248 -5.98 29.72 -0.53
N ARG A 249 -7.10 29.34 -1.15
CA ARG A 249 -8.44 29.51 -0.57
C ARG A 249 -8.93 28.30 0.22
N LEU A 250 -8.30 27.13 0.04
CA LEU A 250 -8.64 25.91 0.78
C LEU A 250 -8.10 25.89 2.20
N HIS A 251 -7.00 26.60 2.46
CA HIS A 251 -6.39 26.64 3.78
C HIS A 251 -6.98 27.77 4.64
N ARG A 252 -8.04 27.47 5.39
CA ARG A 252 -8.54 28.35 6.46
C ARG A 252 -8.13 27.81 7.83
N ARG A 253 -7.22 28.52 8.50
CA ARG A 253 -6.64 28.11 9.79
C ARG A 253 -7.68 28.01 10.91
N GLU A 254 -8.73 28.82 10.84
CA GLU A 254 -9.84 28.85 11.79
C GLU A 254 -10.65 27.53 11.82
N LEU A 255 -10.75 26.84 10.68
CA LEU A 255 -11.49 25.57 10.58
C LEU A 255 -10.71 24.38 11.14
N ALA A 256 -9.42 24.54 11.44
CA ALA A 256 -8.57 23.46 11.93
C ALA A 256 -8.90 23.02 13.37
N TYR A 257 -9.60 23.85 14.14
CA TYR A 257 -9.96 23.57 15.53
C TYR A 257 -11.36 22.93 15.68
N LEU A 258 -12.09 22.75 14.58
CA LEU A 258 -13.43 22.17 14.58
C LEU A 258 -13.38 20.64 14.46
N SER A 259 -14.37 19.97 15.03
CA SER A 259 -14.51 18.53 14.88
C SER A 259 -14.95 18.16 13.45
N ALA A 260 -14.72 16.91 13.06
CA ALA A 260 -15.14 16.41 11.74
C ALA A 260 -16.66 16.54 11.52
N ASP A 261 -17.46 16.36 12.58
CA ASP A 261 -18.92 16.44 12.50
C ASP A 261 -19.41 17.89 12.40
N ASP A 262 -18.75 18.83 13.09
CA ASP A 262 -19.03 20.26 12.94
C ASP A 262 -18.77 20.74 11.51
N LEU A 263 -17.64 20.32 10.92
CA LEU A 263 -17.28 20.66 9.54
C LEU A 263 -18.27 20.08 8.53
N ARG A 264 -18.75 18.85 8.73
CA ARG A 264 -19.81 18.25 7.90
C ARG A 264 -21.11 19.03 8.00
N SER A 265 -21.55 19.35 9.23
CA SER A 265 -22.76 20.13 9.48
C SER A 265 -22.71 21.52 8.84
N MET A 266 -21.58 22.23 8.98
CA MET A 266 -21.36 23.51 8.31
C MET A 266 -21.41 23.37 6.79
N SER A 267 -20.78 22.32 6.24
CA SER A 267 -20.81 22.05 4.81
C SER A 267 -22.21 21.79 4.29
N ASP A 268 -23.02 21.00 4.99
CA ASP A 268 -24.38 20.65 4.55
C ASP A 268 -25.31 21.85 4.60
N LYS A 269 -25.17 22.72 5.62
CA LYS A 269 -25.86 24.01 5.67
C LYS A 269 -25.48 24.92 4.51
N ALA A 270 -24.19 25.02 4.18
CA ALA A 270 -23.71 25.84 3.07
C ALA A 270 -24.21 25.31 1.72
N LEU A 271 -24.17 23.99 1.49
CA LEU A 271 -24.71 23.37 0.27
C LEU A 271 -26.22 23.63 0.15
N GLY A 272 -26.96 23.56 1.26
CA GLY A 272 -28.38 23.89 1.29
C GLY A 272 -28.68 25.32 0.83
N ALA A 273 -27.91 26.31 1.29
CA ALA A 273 -28.05 27.69 0.85
C ALA A 273 -27.71 27.87 -0.65
N LEU A 274 -26.67 27.18 -1.12
CA LEU A 274 -26.22 27.25 -2.52
C LEU A 274 -27.23 26.66 -3.51
N ARG A 275 -28.11 25.74 -3.10
CA ARG A 275 -29.20 25.23 -3.96
C ARG A 275 -30.11 26.34 -4.49
N LEU A 276 -30.42 27.33 -3.65
CA LEU A 276 -31.25 28.47 -4.06
C LEU A 276 -30.48 29.40 -4.99
N ALA A 277 -29.21 29.69 -4.69
CA ALA A 277 -28.38 30.58 -5.48
C ALA A 277 -28.10 30.05 -6.90
N VAL A 278 -28.08 28.73 -7.06
CA VAL A 278 -27.76 28.05 -8.32
C VAL A 278 -29.03 27.60 -9.06
N ALA A 279 -30.21 27.92 -8.54
CA ALA A 279 -31.49 27.44 -9.07
C ALA A 279 -31.71 27.69 -10.56
N ASP A 280 -31.14 28.74 -11.14
CA ASP A 280 -31.31 29.09 -12.56
C ASP A 280 -30.22 28.51 -13.47
N ASN A 281 -29.19 27.86 -12.92
CA ASN A 281 -28.07 27.29 -13.67
C ASN A 281 -28.13 25.76 -13.64
N GLU A 282 -28.45 25.13 -14.78
CA GLU A 282 -28.57 23.68 -14.92
C GLU A 282 -27.26 22.94 -14.63
N HIS A 283 -26.16 23.34 -15.25
CA HIS A 283 -24.85 22.71 -15.07
C HIS A 283 -24.40 22.74 -13.61
N LEU A 284 -24.47 23.92 -12.96
CA LEU A 284 -24.04 24.04 -11.57
C LEU A 284 -24.97 23.28 -10.61
N ARG A 285 -26.27 23.15 -10.91
CA ARG A 285 -27.20 22.30 -10.12
C ARG A 285 -26.79 20.84 -10.17
N ASP A 286 -26.43 20.32 -11.34
CA ASP A 286 -26.02 18.94 -11.50
C ASP A 286 -24.71 18.65 -10.75
N VAL A 287 -23.74 19.56 -10.86
CA VAL A 287 -22.46 19.43 -10.13
C VAL A 287 -22.69 19.54 -8.62
N LEU A 288 -23.58 20.43 -8.16
CA LEU A 288 -23.96 20.54 -6.75
C LEU A 288 -24.57 19.22 -6.24
N ARG A 289 -25.53 18.65 -6.98
CA ARG A 289 -26.16 17.37 -6.61
C ARG A 289 -25.15 16.24 -6.47
N MET A 290 -24.15 16.19 -7.35
CA MET A 290 -23.08 15.20 -7.28
C MET A 290 -22.14 15.40 -6.07
N SER A 291 -22.00 16.64 -5.60
CA SER A 291 -21.14 17.02 -4.48
C SER A 291 -21.72 16.69 -3.09
N GLU A 292 -23.01 16.39 -3.00
CA GLU A 292 -23.70 16.03 -1.76
C GLU A 292 -23.40 14.59 -1.31
N ASP A 293 -22.76 13.77 -2.14
CA ASP A 293 -22.38 12.41 -1.78
C ASP A 293 -21.24 12.39 -0.73
N PRO A 294 -21.50 11.91 0.51
CA PRO A 294 -20.49 11.90 1.56
C PRO A 294 -19.34 10.92 1.28
N LYS A 295 -19.51 9.96 0.36
CA LYS A 295 -18.46 9.01 -0.02
C LYS A 295 -17.39 9.63 -0.92
N ARG A 296 -17.68 10.78 -1.54
CA ARG A 296 -16.82 11.43 -2.53
C ARG A 296 -16.63 12.92 -2.21
N PRO A 297 -15.94 13.25 -1.10
CA PRO A 297 -15.75 14.64 -0.68
C PRO A 297 -14.99 15.47 -1.72
N GLU A 298 -14.20 14.85 -2.60
CA GLU A 298 -13.52 15.51 -3.71
C GLU A 298 -14.47 16.25 -4.66
N ARG A 299 -15.73 15.82 -4.76
CA ARG A 299 -16.74 16.47 -5.60
C ARG A 299 -17.18 17.83 -5.06
N LYS A 300 -17.04 18.09 -3.75
CA LYS A 300 -17.28 19.43 -3.19
C LYS A 300 -16.30 20.45 -3.76
N ILE A 301 -15.08 20.03 -4.03
CA ILE A 301 -14.05 20.88 -4.63
C ILE A 301 -14.29 21.02 -6.13
N GLN A 302 -14.75 19.97 -6.82
CA GLN A 302 -15.21 20.10 -8.22
C GLN A 302 -16.33 21.13 -8.35
N PHE A 303 -17.31 21.09 -7.45
CA PHE A 303 -18.38 22.07 -7.41
C PHE A 303 -17.85 23.48 -7.17
N PHE A 304 -16.94 23.65 -6.20
CA PHE A 304 -16.29 24.94 -5.96
C PHE A 304 -15.55 25.46 -7.20
N VAL A 305 -14.79 24.61 -7.90
CA VAL A 305 -14.12 24.96 -9.16
C VAL A 305 -15.13 25.36 -10.24
N ALA A 306 -16.23 24.64 -10.39
CA ALA A 306 -17.26 24.96 -11.37
C ALA A 306 -17.92 26.32 -11.09
N VAL A 307 -18.21 26.62 -9.82
CA VAL A 307 -18.70 27.95 -9.40
C VAL A 307 -17.67 29.03 -9.67
N TYR A 308 -16.40 28.77 -9.35
CA TYR A 308 -15.30 29.71 -9.58
C TYR A 308 -15.13 30.05 -11.07
N GLN A 309 -15.17 29.05 -11.95
CA GLN A 309 -15.13 29.24 -13.40
C GLN A 309 -16.35 30.03 -13.88
N HIS A 310 -17.55 29.68 -13.40
CA HIS A 310 -18.78 30.38 -13.77
C HIS A 310 -18.74 31.87 -13.41
N LEU A 311 -18.19 32.22 -12.24
CA LEU A 311 -18.00 33.61 -11.85
C LEU A 311 -16.96 34.30 -12.73
N ARG A 312 -15.81 33.64 -12.97
CA ARG A 312 -14.73 34.20 -13.80
C ARG A 312 -15.18 34.53 -15.22
N GLU A 313 -16.06 33.72 -15.81
CA GLU A 313 -16.62 33.95 -17.15
C GLU A 313 -17.60 35.12 -17.22
N ARG A 314 -18.27 35.45 -16.11
CA ARG A 314 -19.27 36.53 -16.04
C ARG A 314 -18.71 37.88 -15.62
N ILE A 315 -17.54 37.89 -14.98
CA ILE A 315 -16.91 39.12 -14.52
C ILE A 315 -16.33 39.89 -15.70
N ARG A 316 -16.72 41.17 -15.77
CA ARG A 316 -16.30 42.11 -16.80
C ARG A 316 -14.84 42.52 -16.60
N GLN A 317 -13.95 41.89 -17.38
CA GLN A 317 -12.50 42.14 -17.35
C GLN A 317 -12.12 43.55 -17.85
N ASP A 318 -13.04 44.25 -18.52
CA ASP A 318 -12.88 45.66 -18.91
C ASP A 318 -12.93 46.61 -17.70
N ILE A 319 -13.57 46.21 -16.61
CA ILE A 319 -13.71 47.03 -15.38
C ILE A 319 -12.61 46.66 -14.39
N ILE A 320 -12.29 45.38 -14.26
CA ILE A 320 -11.38 44.86 -13.23
C ILE A 320 -10.30 43.98 -13.82
N ARG A 321 -9.05 44.22 -13.39
CA ARG A 321 -7.85 43.52 -13.87
C ARG A 321 -7.41 42.35 -12.99
N THR A 322 -8.26 41.91 -12.07
CA THR A 322 -7.96 40.85 -11.10
C THR A 322 -8.42 39.50 -11.62
N ASP A 323 -7.55 38.48 -11.56
CA ASP A 323 -7.87 37.12 -11.98
C ASP A 323 -8.76 36.35 -10.98
N ASP A 324 -8.81 36.79 -9.71
CA ASP A 324 -9.64 36.18 -8.68
C ASP A 324 -11.07 36.77 -8.72
N PRO A 325 -12.11 35.96 -9.01
CA PRO A 325 -13.49 36.42 -9.07
C PRO A 325 -14.00 36.97 -7.75
N VAL A 326 -13.50 36.52 -6.59
CA VAL A 326 -13.96 37.03 -5.29
C VAL A 326 -13.46 38.45 -5.07
N GLU A 327 -12.17 38.70 -5.29
CA GLU A 327 -11.59 40.05 -5.20
C GLU A 327 -12.18 40.97 -6.26
N ALA A 328 -12.48 40.44 -7.44
CA ALA A 328 -13.18 41.20 -8.46
C ALA A 328 -14.62 41.56 -8.05
N ILE A 329 -15.35 40.70 -7.34
CA ILE A 329 -16.68 41.07 -6.80
C ILE A 329 -16.56 42.20 -5.78
N GLU A 330 -15.62 42.12 -4.84
CA GLU A 330 -15.37 43.19 -3.86
C GLU A 330 -15.01 44.52 -4.56
N GLN A 331 -14.14 44.47 -5.57
CA GLN A 331 -13.80 45.65 -6.37
C GLN A 331 -15.00 46.19 -7.17
N MET A 332 -15.87 45.34 -7.71
CA MET A 332 -17.09 45.78 -8.39
C MET A 332 -18.05 46.46 -7.42
N GLU A 333 -18.18 45.97 -6.18
CA GLU A 333 -19.01 46.60 -5.15
C GLU A 333 -18.48 47.99 -4.77
N ILE A 334 -17.16 48.15 -4.70
CA ILE A 334 -16.53 49.45 -4.45
C ILE A 334 -16.80 50.42 -5.63
N GLU A 335 -16.61 49.98 -6.88
CA GLU A 335 -16.89 50.82 -8.04
C GLU A 335 -18.38 51.14 -8.18
N LEU A 336 -19.28 50.20 -7.84
CA LEU A 336 -20.72 50.45 -7.85
C LEU A 336 -21.11 51.49 -6.80
N SER A 337 -20.57 51.39 -5.58
CA SER A 337 -20.83 52.39 -4.54
C SER A 337 -20.32 53.77 -4.95
N ARG A 338 -19.11 53.86 -5.53
CA ARG A 338 -18.57 55.10 -6.10
C ARG A 338 -19.45 55.67 -7.22
N LEU A 339 -19.88 54.86 -8.19
CA LEU A 339 -20.75 55.30 -9.28
C LEU A 339 -22.11 55.79 -8.76
N THR A 340 -22.62 55.16 -7.70
CA THR A 340 -23.85 55.57 -7.03
C THR A 340 -23.68 56.93 -6.33
N GLU A 341 -22.54 57.17 -5.68
CA GLU A 341 -22.18 58.47 -5.11
C GLU A 341 -22.01 59.56 -6.18
N GLU A 342 -21.35 59.24 -7.30
CA GLU A 342 -21.22 60.17 -8.43
C GLU A 342 -22.58 60.49 -9.06
N LEU A 343 -23.46 59.49 -9.21
CA LEU A 343 -24.81 59.66 -9.73
C LEU A 343 -25.65 60.57 -8.82
N THR A 344 -25.69 60.25 -7.52
CA THR A 344 -26.43 61.05 -6.52
C THR A 344 -25.88 62.48 -6.43
N SER A 345 -24.56 62.68 -6.53
CA SER A 345 -23.96 64.03 -6.60
C SER A 345 -24.39 64.79 -7.86
N ARG A 346 -24.45 64.12 -9.03
CA ARG A 346 -24.95 64.73 -10.27
C ARG A 346 -26.44 65.05 -10.19
N GLU A 347 -27.24 64.17 -9.61
CA GLU A 347 -28.67 64.40 -9.37
C GLU A 347 -28.90 65.61 -8.46
N GLN A 348 -28.13 65.76 -7.37
CA GLN A 348 -28.20 66.94 -6.52
C GLN A 348 -27.85 68.22 -7.29
N LYS A 349 -26.83 68.20 -8.17
CA LYS A 349 -26.51 69.34 -9.04
C LYS A 349 -27.66 69.67 -10.01
N LEU A 350 -28.35 68.65 -10.54
CA LEU A 350 -29.51 68.84 -11.41
C LEU A 350 -30.72 69.38 -10.63
N ALA A 351 -30.95 68.93 -9.40
CA ALA A 351 -32.01 69.42 -8.52
C ALA A 351 -31.88 70.92 -8.22
N ILE A 352 -30.65 71.40 -8.01
CA ILE A 352 -30.36 72.83 -7.80
C ILE A 352 -30.60 73.66 -9.08
N SER A 353 -30.62 73.02 -10.26
CA SER A 353 -30.68 73.71 -11.56
C SER A 353 -31.75 73.15 -12.50
N SER A 354 -32.98 72.99 -12.01
CA SER A 354 -34.12 72.54 -12.83
C SER A 354 -34.33 73.41 -14.09
N ARG A 355 -34.09 74.73 -13.98
CA ARG A 355 -34.13 75.69 -15.09
C ARG A 355 -33.11 75.36 -16.16
N SER A 356 -31.92 74.88 -15.77
CA SER A 356 -30.90 74.42 -16.71
C SER A 356 -31.34 73.17 -17.45
N VAL A 357 -31.97 72.22 -16.76
CA VAL A 357 -32.53 71.00 -17.38
C VAL A 357 -33.58 71.35 -18.43
N ALA A 358 -34.56 72.20 -18.08
CA ALA A 358 -35.57 72.65 -19.04
C ALA A 358 -34.95 73.36 -20.26
N ASN A 359 -33.92 74.19 -20.04
CA ASN A 359 -33.20 74.86 -21.12
C ASN A 359 -32.43 73.87 -22.02
N ILE A 360 -31.81 72.84 -21.46
CA ILE A 360 -31.11 71.80 -22.23
C ILE A 360 -32.12 71.03 -23.10
N ILE A 361 -33.26 70.64 -22.52
CA ILE A 361 -34.31 69.93 -23.25
C ILE A 361 -34.86 70.82 -24.38
N ARG A 362 -35.23 72.08 -24.12
CA ARG A 362 -35.67 73.04 -25.16
C ARG A 362 -34.65 73.19 -26.28
N LYS A 363 -33.37 73.40 -25.94
CA LYS A 363 -32.30 73.53 -26.95
C LYS A 363 -32.13 72.25 -27.78
N THR A 364 -32.35 71.09 -27.18
CA THR A 364 -32.27 69.80 -27.86
C THR A 364 -33.47 69.57 -28.77
N ILE A 365 -34.69 69.85 -28.29
CA ILE A 365 -35.92 69.87 -29.10
C ILE A 365 -35.76 70.79 -30.31
N GLN A 366 -35.29 72.02 -30.10
CA GLN A 366 -35.06 72.99 -31.17
C GLN A 366 -34.02 72.49 -32.18
N ARG A 367 -32.95 71.83 -31.72
CA ARG A 367 -31.91 71.26 -32.58
C ARG A 367 -32.49 70.14 -33.45
N GLU A 368 -33.28 69.23 -32.87
CA GLU A 368 -33.91 68.16 -33.63
C GLU A 368 -34.99 68.67 -34.59
N GLN A 369 -35.81 69.66 -34.19
CA GLN A 369 -36.74 70.33 -35.10
C GLN A 369 -35.99 70.96 -36.30
N ASN A 370 -34.86 71.63 -36.06
CA ASN A 370 -34.05 72.20 -37.12
C ASN A 370 -33.42 71.12 -38.01
N ARG A 371 -32.96 70.00 -37.44
CA ARG A 371 -32.44 68.85 -38.18
C ARG A 371 -33.52 68.23 -39.07
N ILE A 372 -34.72 68.00 -38.55
CA ILE A 372 -35.86 67.50 -39.33
C ILE A 372 -36.27 68.51 -40.41
N ARG A 373 -36.20 69.81 -40.12
CA ARG A 373 -36.43 70.86 -41.12
C ARG A 373 -35.45 70.77 -42.29
N MET A 374 -34.18 70.43 -42.06
CA MET A 374 -33.21 70.17 -43.13
C MET A 374 -33.55 68.91 -43.92
N LEU A 375 -33.96 67.82 -43.25
CA LEU A 375 -34.41 66.60 -43.95
C LEU A 375 -35.64 66.89 -44.83
N ASN A 376 -36.60 67.67 -44.34
CA ASN A 376 -37.79 68.08 -45.08
C ASN A 376 -37.46 68.88 -46.34
N GLN A 377 -36.35 69.65 -46.38
CA GLN A 377 -35.93 70.37 -47.59
C GLN A 377 -35.57 69.41 -48.73
N GLY A 378 -35.00 68.24 -48.42
CA GLY A 378 -34.67 67.21 -49.41
C GLY A 378 -35.90 66.58 -50.07
N LEU A 379 -37.08 66.73 -49.49
CA LEU A 379 -38.34 66.16 -49.96
C LEU A 379 -39.36 67.22 -50.45
N GLN A 380 -38.92 68.47 -50.64
CA GLN A 380 -39.80 69.54 -51.13
C GLN A 380 -40.17 69.40 -52.61
N ASN A 381 -39.35 68.71 -53.40
CA ASN A 381 -39.52 68.56 -54.85
C ASN A 381 -39.63 67.08 -55.23
N VAL A 382 -40.60 66.36 -54.66
CA VAL A 382 -40.90 64.97 -55.03
C VAL A 382 -42.19 64.92 -55.85
N SER A 383 -42.35 63.94 -56.73
CA SER A 383 -43.57 63.81 -57.53
C SER A 383 -44.03 62.36 -57.54
N PHE A 384 -45.13 62.10 -56.86
CA PHE A 384 -45.82 60.81 -56.85
C PHE A 384 -47.31 61.07 -57.05
N GLY A 385 -47.85 60.82 -58.25
CA GLY A 385 -49.25 61.15 -58.54
C GLY A 385 -49.53 62.66 -58.38
N GLN A 386 -50.43 63.01 -57.45
CA GLN A 386 -50.75 64.40 -57.10
C GLN A 386 -49.92 64.94 -55.91
N VAL A 387 -49.08 64.10 -55.28
CA VAL A 387 -48.23 64.51 -54.17
C VAL A 387 -46.97 65.20 -54.70
N ASN A 388 -46.84 66.48 -54.39
CA ASN A 388 -45.74 67.35 -54.84
C ASN A 388 -44.65 67.54 -53.77
N SER A 389 -44.96 67.28 -52.50
CA SER A 389 -43.96 67.30 -51.42
C SER A 389 -44.40 66.45 -50.24
N VAL A 390 -43.40 65.96 -49.50
CA VAL A 390 -43.59 65.17 -48.27
C VAL A 390 -42.79 65.86 -47.16
N ARG A 391 -43.38 65.99 -45.97
CA ARG A 391 -42.67 66.50 -44.80
C ARG A 391 -43.04 65.71 -43.55
N LEU A 392 -42.11 65.69 -42.61
CA LEU A 392 -42.34 65.26 -41.25
C LEU A 392 -42.60 66.52 -40.41
N ASN A 393 -43.84 66.72 -40.00
CA ASN A 393 -44.25 67.80 -39.11
C ASN A 393 -43.96 67.39 -37.67
N VAL A 394 -43.32 68.29 -36.91
CA VAL A 394 -42.82 67.99 -35.57
C VAL A 394 -43.41 69.00 -34.59
N ASN A 395 -44.42 68.55 -33.87
CA ASN A 395 -45.07 69.33 -32.83
C ASN A 395 -44.48 68.97 -31.46
N VAL A 396 -44.61 69.87 -30.49
CA VAL A 396 -44.27 69.57 -29.10
C VAL A 396 -45.57 69.29 -28.36
N ARG A 397 -45.64 68.17 -27.65
CA ARG A 397 -46.83 67.80 -26.88
C ARG A 397 -47.14 68.89 -25.86
N GLU A 398 -48.36 69.39 -25.84
CA GLU A 398 -48.78 70.51 -24.97
C GLU A 398 -48.51 70.24 -23.49
N THR A 399 -48.79 69.01 -23.04
CA THR A 399 -48.60 68.59 -21.63
C THR A 399 -47.14 68.67 -21.20
N HIS A 400 -46.22 68.40 -22.12
CA HIS A 400 -44.78 68.41 -21.88
C HIS A 400 -44.19 69.81 -22.11
N ALA A 401 -44.73 70.59 -23.06
CA ALA A 401 -44.40 71.99 -23.23
C ALA A 401 -44.72 72.80 -21.96
N MET A 402 -45.89 72.56 -21.37
CA MET A 402 -46.29 73.20 -20.12
C MET A 402 -45.33 72.88 -18.97
N LEU A 403 -44.86 71.63 -18.87
CA LEU A 403 -43.85 71.25 -17.90
C LEU A 403 -42.55 72.06 -18.10
N LEU A 404 -42.07 72.20 -19.34
CA LEU A 404 -40.85 72.99 -19.62
C LEU A 404 -41.04 74.48 -19.32
N ASP A 405 -42.23 75.03 -19.57
CA ASP A 405 -42.57 76.42 -19.25
C ASP A 405 -42.54 76.66 -17.75
N VAL A 406 -43.22 75.82 -16.98
CA VAL A 406 -43.23 75.90 -15.51
C VAL A 406 -41.83 75.72 -14.92
N LEU A 407 -41.03 74.78 -15.43
CA LEU A 407 -39.64 74.59 -14.99
C LEU A 407 -38.72 75.77 -15.34
N SER A 408 -39.10 76.63 -16.28
CA SER A 408 -38.28 77.76 -16.74
C SER A 408 -38.69 79.11 -16.15
N GLU A 409 -40.00 79.36 -16.02
CA GLU A 409 -40.58 80.64 -15.61
C GLU A 409 -41.07 80.62 -14.15
N GLN A 410 -41.58 79.49 -13.68
CA GLN A 410 -42.22 79.35 -12.36
C GLN A 410 -41.41 78.42 -11.42
N HIS A 411 -40.12 78.23 -11.70
CA HIS A 411 -39.27 77.32 -10.92
C HIS A 411 -39.29 77.62 -9.41
N GLU A 412 -39.32 78.89 -9.03
CA GLU A 412 -39.34 79.31 -7.61
C GLU A 412 -40.59 78.82 -6.86
N GLN A 413 -41.74 78.67 -7.55
CA GLN A 413 -43.00 78.24 -6.93
C GLN A 413 -43.06 76.74 -6.63
N HIS A 414 -42.22 75.94 -7.28
CA HIS A 414 -42.14 74.48 -7.12
C HIS A 414 -40.78 74.03 -6.60
N GLN A 415 -40.02 74.94 -6.00
CA GLN A 415 -38.70 74.65 -5.43
C GLN A 415 -38.79 73.69 -4.23
N ASP A 416 -39.97 73.60 -3.59
CA ASP A 416 -40.30 72.65 -2.52
C ASP A 416 -40.10 71.19 -2.94
N LEU A 417 -40.46 70.85 -4.18
CA LEU A 417 -40.31 69.50 -4.74
C LEU A 417 -38.84 69.16 -5.01
N PHE A 418 -38.05 70.13 -5.48
CA PHE A 418 -36.66 69.93 -5.91
C PHE A 418 -35.62 70.11 -4.79
N ASN A 419 -35.94 70.85 -3.72
CA ASN A 419 -35.06 71.01 -2.55
C ASN A 419 -35.25 69.92 -1.49
N SER A 420 -36.19 68.99 -1.69
CA SER A 420 -36.47 67.92 -0.75
C SER A 420 -35.44 66.79 -0.87
N ASN A 421 -34.70 66.49 0.21
CA ASN A 421 -33.83 65.30 0.28
C ASN A 421 -34.59 63.96 0.27
N ARG A 422 -35.93 63.98 0.27
CA ARG A 422 -36.77 62.77 0.25
C ARG A 422 -37.16 62.31 -1.15
N LEU A 423 -36.93 63.14 -2.17
CA LEU A 423 -37.30 62.83 -3.54
C LEU A 423 -36.07 62.95 -4.44
N THR A 424 -35.90 62.01 -5.37
CA THR A 424 -34.92 62.18 -6.43
C THR A 424 -35.38 63.26 -7.41
N PHE A 425 -34.48 63.80 -8.22
CA PHE A 425 -34.83 64.80 -9.23
C PHE A 425 -35.90 64.29 -10.21
N SER A 426 -35.76 63.03 -10.66
CA SER A 426 -36.73 62.36 -11.52
C SER A 426 -38.11 62.23 -10.86
N GLU A 427 -38.16 61.83 -9.58
CA GLU A 427 -39.42 61.76 -8.84
C GLU A 427 -40.08 63.14 -8.65
N ALA A 428 -39.27 64.18 -8.43
CA ALA A 428 -39.75 65.56 -8.34
C ALA A 428 -40.37 66.03 -9.67
N LEU A 429 -39.74 65.70 -10.81
CA LEU A 429 -40.28 65.96 -12.14
C LEU A 429 -41.60 65.22 -12.39
N ALA A 430 -41.68 63.94 -12.03
CA ALA A 430 -42.90 63.15 -12.18
C ALA A 430 -44.07 63.73 -11.36
N LYS A 431 -43.80 64.13 -10.11
CA LYS A 431 -44.80 64.79 -9.26
C LYS A 431 -45.24 66.15 -9.81
N LEU A 432 -44.31 66.94 -10.35
CA LEU A 432 -44.65 68.20 -11.01
C LEU A 432 -45.52 67.95 -12.25
N TYR A 433 -45.16 66.99 -13.09
CA TYR A 433 -45.93 66.62 -14.28
C TYR A 433 -47.34 66.12 -13.93
N GLN A 434 -47.48 65.34 -12.85
CA GLN A 434 -48.77 64.91 -12.31
C GLN A 434 -49.61 66.08 -11.77
N ARG A 435 -48.98 67.06 -11.10
CA ARG A 435 -49.67 68.28 -10.64
C ARG A 435 -50.19 69.13 -11.80
N LEU A 436 -49.42 69.24 -12.89
CA LEU A 436 -49.77 70.04 -14.06
C LEU A 436 -50.79 69.34 -14.97
N ASN A 437 -50.81 68.01 -14.97
CA ASN A 437 -51.73 67.22 -15.79
C ASN A 437 -52.53 66.20 -14.96
N PRO A 438 -53.45 66.63 -14.07
CA PRO A 438 -54.24 65.72 -13.23
C PRO A 438 -55.11 64.73 -14.02
N GLN A 439 -55.46 65.09 -15.25
CA GLN A 439 -56.25 64.29 -16.17
C GLN A 439 -55.50 63.08 -16.78
N ILE A 440 -54.18 63.00 -16.64
CA ILE A 440 -53.38 61.89 -17.17
C ILE A 440 -53.25 60.81 -16.10
N ASP A 441 -53.80 59.62 -16.37
CA ASP A 441 -53.60 58.45 -15.52
C ASP A 441 -52.16 57.94 -15.67
N MET A 442 -51.41 57.92 -14.56
CA MET A 442 -50.01 57.50 -14.51
C MET A 442 -49.86 55.97 -14.45
N GLY A 443 -50.97 55.22 -14.34
CA GLY A 443 -50.97 53.77 -14.28
C GLY A 443 -50.15 53.21 -13.09
N GLN A 444 -49.62 51.99 -13.23
CA GLN A 444 -48.77 51.36 -12.22
C GLN A 444 -47.28 51.75 -12.31
N ARG A 445 -46.94 52.79 -13.08
CA ARG A 445 -45.55 53.21 -13.27
C ARG A 445 -45.03 53.91 -12.02
N THR A 446 -43.77 53.66 -11.67
CA THR A 446 -43.15 54.34 -10.52
C THR A 446 -42.85 55.80 -10.88
N PRO A 447 -42.87 56.73 -9.91
CA PRO A 447 -42.50 58.13 -10.15
C PRO A 447 -41.08 58.30 -10.69
N GLN A 448 -40.15 57.41 -10.31
CA GLN A 448 -38.78 57.39 -10.84
C GLN A 448 -38.78 57.16 -12.37
N THR A 449 -39.47 56.11 -12.83
CA THR A 449 -39.54 55.76 -14.27
C THR A 449 -40.20 56.86 -15.10
N ILE A 450 -41.28 57.46 -14.59
CA ILE A 450 -41.94 58.59 -15.26
C ILE A 450 -40.98 59.79 -15.35
N GLY A 451 -40.25 60.07 -14.28
CA GLY A 451 -39.26 61.15 -14.25
C GLY A 451 -38.15 60.96 -15.28
N GLU A 452 -37.64 59.74 -15.44
CA GLU A 452 -36.65 59.40 -16.47
C GLU A 452 -37.21 59.57 -17.88
N GLU A 453 -38.47 59.16 -18.14
CA GLU A 453 -39.15 59.41 -19.41
C GLU A 453 -39.25 60.92 -19.72
N LEU A 454 -39.49 61.75 -18.70
CA LEU A 454 -39.56 63.21 -18.84
C LEU A 454 -38.18 63.86 -19.04
N LEU A 455 -37.07 63.17 -18.81
CA LEU A 455 -35.74 63.68 -19.15
C LEU A 455 -35.36 63.40 -20.61
N ASP A 456 -36.02 62.43 -21.23
CA ASP A 456 -35.82 62.11 -22.64
C ASP A 456 -36.64 63.06 -23.53
N TYR A 457 -35.94 63.94 -24.26
CA TYR A 457 -36.56 64.91 -25.16
C TYR A 457 -37.44 64.25 -26.25
N ARG A 458 -37.21 62.97 -26.59
CA ARG A 458 -37.99 62.27 -27.62
C ARG A 458 -39.47 62.16 -27.23
N ASN A 459 -39.76 62.04 -25.93
CA ASN A 459 -41.13 61.95 -25.42
C ASN A 459 -41.90 63.29 -25.51
N TYR A 460 -41.20 64.39 -25.76
CA TYR A 460 -41.79 65.72 -25.96
C TYR A 460 -42.25 65.94 -27.39
N LEU A 461 -41.72 65.17 -28.35
CA LEU A 461 -41.96 65.36 -29.77
C LEU A 461 -43.14 64.51 -30.22
N GLU A 462 -44.06 65.12 -30.97
CA GLU A 462 -45.11 64.44 -31.69
C GLU A 462 -44.86 64.64 -33.18
N MET A 463 -44.67 63.52 -33.88
CA MET A 463 -44.27 63.50 -35.28
C MET A 463 -45.42 63.01 -36.13
N GLU A 464 -45.80 63.81 -37.13
CA GLU A 464 -46.83 63.46 -38.09
C GLU A 464 -46.29 63.62 -39.51
N VAL A 465 -46.62 62.67 -40.39
CA VAL A 465 -46.27 62.75 -41.80
C VAL A 465 -47.35 63.52 -42.52
N GLU A 466 -46.95 64.51 -43.31
CA GLU A 466 -47.83 65.31 -44.14
C GLU A 466 -47.39 65.29 -45.61
N VAL A 467 -48.37 65.33 -46.51
CA VAL A 467 -48.20 65.36 -47.96
C VAL A 467 -48.84 66.63 -48.52
N ASN A 468 -48.24 67.23 -49.54
CA ASN A 468 -48.79 68.39 -50.22
C ASN A 468 -49.41 68.00 -51.57
N ARG A 469 -50.69 68.31 -51.76
CA ARG A 469 -51.47 67.98 -52.97
C ARG A 469 -51.79 69.17 -53.86
N GLY A 470 -50.97 70.23 -53.87
CA GLY A 470 -51.15 71.37 -54.75
C GLY A 470 -52.40 72.20 -54.43
N SER A 471 -53.60 71.73 -54.85
CA SER A 471 -54.89 72.37 -54.57
C SER A 471 -55.30 72.29 -53.10
N ASP A 472 -55.00 71.18 -52.43
CA ASP A 472 -55.51 70.90 -51.07
C ASP A 472 -54.54 71.32 -49.96
N GLY A 473 -53.34 71.79 -50.33
CA GLY A 473 -52.29 72.14 -49.38
C GLY A 473 -51.71 70.92 -48.65
N TRP A 474 -51.25 71.14 -47.42
CA TRP A 474 -50.66 70.10 -46.56
C TRP A 474 -51.75 69.30 -45.83
N LEU A 475 -51.76 67.99 -46.06
CA LEU A 475 -52.69 67.05 -45.44
C LEU A 475 -51.91 65.95 -44.71
N ARG A 476 -52.48 65.40 -43.64
CA ARG A 476 -51.91 64.23 -42.96
C ARG A 476 -51.88 63.03 -43.92
N ALA A 477 -50.76 62.31 -43.94
CA ALA A 477 -50.58 61.12 -44.78
C ALA A 477 -51.37 59.94 -44.20
N GLU A 478 -52.65 59.84 -44.57
CA GLU A 478 -53.51 58.72 -44.22
C GLU A 478 -53.61 57.72 -45.39
N SER A 479 -53.47 56.43 -45.10
CA SER A 479 -53.46 55.38 -46.12
C SER A 479 -54.77 55.28 -46.92
N GLY A 480 -55.89 55.71 -46.35
CA GLY A 480 -57.18 55.76 -47.05
C GLY A 480 -57.34 56.95 -48.00
N ALA A 481 -56.49 57.98 -47.89
CA ALA A 481 -56.57 59.19 -48.70
C ALA A 481 -55.62 59.16 -49.91
N LEU A 482 -54.65 58.24 -49.97
CA LEU A 482 -53.58 58.14 -50.97
C LEU A 482 -53.82 57.02 -51.98
N SER A 483 -53.53 57.26 -53.26
CA SER A 483 -53.47 56.18 -54.26
C SER A 483 -52.30 55.23 -53.99
N THR A 484 -52.29 54.03 -54.59
CA THR A 484 -51.20 53.05 -54.38
C THR A 484 -49.82 53.63 -54.71
N GLY A 485 -49.68 54.36 -55.82
CA GLY A 485 -48.42 54.99 -56.20
C GLY A 485 -48.01 56.15 -55.28
N GLU A 486 -48.98 56.91 -54.77
CA GLU A 486 -48.75 57.97 -53.78
C GLU A 486 -48.31 57.40 -52.44
N ALA A 487 -48.99 56.37 -51.94
CA ALA A 487 -48.64 55.72 -50.67
C ALA A 487 -47.24 55.12 -50.71
N ILE A 488 -46.87 54.45 -51.82
CA ILE A 488 -45.52 53.91 -52.04
C ILE A 488 -44.49 55.05 -52.06
N GLY A 489 -44.73 56.11 -52.84
CA GLY A 489 -43.82 57.24 -52.96
C GLY A 489 -43.62 58.02 -51.65
N THR A 490 -44.71 58.25 -50.92
CA THR A 490 -44.67 58.85 -49.57
C THR A 490 -43.90 57.95 -48.60
N GLY A 491 -44.17 56.63 -48.61
CA GLY A 491 -43.44 55.66 -47.78
C GLY A 491 -41.93 55.63 -48.08
N MET A 492 -41.57 55.60 -49.36
CA MET A 492 -40.17 55.66 -49.80
C MET A 492 -39.48 56.95 -49.36
N SER A 493 -40.18 58.09 -49.44
CA SER A 493 -39.64 59.38 -49.00
C SER A 493 -39.33 59.41 -47.50
N ILE A 494 -40.22 58.85 -46.67
CA ILE A 494 -39.98 58.71 -45.23
C ILE A 494 -38.81 57.76 -44.96
N LEU A 495 -38.74 56.63 -45.68
CA LEU A 495 -37.64 55.66 -45.53
C LEU A 495 -36.27 56.30 -45.80
N VAL A 496 -36.18 57.16 -46.83
CA VAL A 496 -34.96 57.93 -47.10
C VAL A 496 -34.60 58.83 -45.91
N MET A 497 -35.56 59.52 -45.30
CA MET A 497 -35.30 60.34 -44.10
C MET A 497 -34.81 59.49 -42.92
N VAL A 498 -35.41 58.31 -42.70
CA VAL A 498 -35.02 57.42 -41.60
C VAL A 498 -33.59 56.92 -41.80
N VAL A 499 -33.23 56.48 -43.01
CA VAL A 499 -31.88 56.01 -43.34
C VAL A 499 -30.85 57.12 -43.14
N GLN A 500 -31.15 58.34 -43.61
CA GLN A 500 -30.28 59.49 -43.42
C GLN A 500 -30.13 59.86 -41.93
N SER A 501 -31.22 59.78 -41.17
CA SER A 501 -31.21 60.02 -39.73
C SER A 501 -30.32 59.02 -38.97
N TRP A 502 -30.45 57.72 -39.28
CA TRP A 502 -29.61 56.67 -38.69
C TRP A 502 -28.13 56.79 -39.05
N GLU A 503 -27.84 57.16 -40.30
CA GLU A 503 -26.47 57.41 -40.76
C GLU A 503 -25.81 58.53 -39.93
N ASP A 504 -26.50 59.67 -39.79
CA ASP A 504 -26.03 60.83 -39.04
C ASP A 504 -25.89 60.57 -37.54
N GLU A 505 -26.85 59.87 -36.93
CA GLU A 505 -26.81 59.53 -35.50
C GLU A 505 -25.60 58.64 -35.17
N SER A 506 -25.31 57.68 -36.06
CA SER A 506 -24.19 56.74 -35.91
C SER A 506 -22.82 57.38 -36.21
N ARG A 507 -22.77 58.62 -36.71
CA ARG A 507 -21.50 59.28 -37.13
C ARG A 507 -20.50 59.45 -35.98
N ARG A 508 -20.97 59.54 -34.73
CA ARG A 508 -20.09 59.67 -33.55
C ARG A 508 -19.47 58.34 -33.12
N LEU A 509 -20.12 57.22 -33.43
CA LEU A 509 -19.65 55.87 -33.10
C LEU A 509 -18.77 55.27 -34.22
N ARG A 510 -18.71 55.95 -35.37
CA ARG A 510 -18.03 55.51 -36.59
C ARG A 510 -16.75 56.31 -36.84
N GLY A 511 -15.76 55.71 -37.47
CA GLY A 511 -14.57 56.43 -37.97
C GLY A 511 -14.95 57.54 -38.95
N LYS A 512 -14.23 58.67 -38.91
CA LYS A 512 -14.56 59.88 -39.71
C LYS A 512 -14.47 59.65 -41.22
N ASP A 513 -13.76 58.61 -41.65
CA ASP A 513 -13.48 58.30 -43.06
C ASP A 513 -14.42 57.23 -43.65
N ILE A 514 -15.46 56.83 -42.91
CA ILE A 514 -16.39 55.76 -43.31
C ILE A 514 -17.77 56.34 -43.62
N SER A 515 -18.26 56.15 -44.85
CA SER A 515 -19.65 56.39 -45.23
C SER A 515 -20.35 55.05 -45.52
N PRO A 516 -21.47 54.72 -44.87
CA PRO A 516 -22.19 53.47 -45.11
C PRO A 516 -22.87 53.45 -46.49
N CYS A 517 -22.97 52.25 -47.07
CA CYS A 517 -23.81 52.03 -48.24
C CYS A 517 -25.30 52.20 -47.88
N ARG A 518 -26.08 52.82 -48.77
CA ARG A 518 -27.53 52.99 -48.65
C ARG A 518 -28.22 52.26 -49.81
N LEU A 519 -29.07 51.29 -49.50
CA LEU A 519 -29.85 50.53 -50.47
C LEU A 519 -31.26 50.32 -49.91
N LEU A 520 -32.27 50.64 -50.72
CA LEU A 520 -33.70 50.49 -50.41
C LEU A 520 -34.33 49.59 -51.48
N PHE A 521 -35.29 48.75 -51.07
CA PHE A 521 -36.01 47.85 -51.98
C PHE A 521 -37.36 48.44 -52.38
N LEU A 522 -37.79 48.15 -53.60
CA LEU A 522 -39.13 48.40 -54.12
C LEU A 522 -39.48 47.21 -55.01
N ASP A 523 -40.36 46.34 -54.50
CA ASP A 523 -40.82 45.12 -55.21
C ASP A 523 -42.06 45.42 -56.05
#